data_AF-A0A0R3TW52-F1
#
_entry.id   AF-A0A0R3TW52-F1
#
_cell.length_a   1.000
_cell.length_b   1.000
_cell.length_c   1.000
_cell.angle_alpha   90.00
_cell.angle_beta   90.00
_cell.angle_gamma   90.00
#
_symmetry.space_group_name_H-M   'P 1'
#
loop_
_entity.id
_entity.type
_entity.pdbx_description
1 polymer ?
#
loop_
_entity_poly.entity_id
_entity_poly.type
_entity_poly.pdbx_seq_one_letter_code
_entity_poly.pdbx_strand_id
1 'polypeptide(L)'
;MEMNDEALILSQATIGMIRLIVLQDMPGARDIIESTGEILSKIDGVTPVHSRYYRMSSQYYKLMGQHAEYYREALRFLGCTDISELPEAEKQDWAFSVGLAALLGQGVYNFGELISHEILESLRSKPDAVWLVDLLHAFNRGDLDCIVKLRPMWSAVNDLAAAEDLLQEKALLLALMEMFFRRPSNQRTASFADIAEATKLPLDKVEALVMRALSLNLMKGRIDEVNQTVTLIWLQPRVLDIDQISNMAQRLAEWQKSVKSVRDLVSLDAKKLLV
;
A
#
# COMPACT_ATOMS: atom_id res chain seq x y z
N MET A 1 37.78 4.31 6.83
CA MET A 1 37.10 5.60 7.11
C MET A 1 35.63 5.40 7.47
N GLU A 2 34.99 4.32 7.01
CA GLU A 2 33.57 4.00 7.26
C GLU A 2 33.19 3.84 8.75
N MET A 3 34.07 3.28 9.59
CA MET A 3 33.79 3.06 11.02
C MET A 3 33.55 4.35 11.83
N ASN A 4 34.09 5.50 11.40
CA ASN A 4 33.88 6.77 12.10
C ASN A 4 32.53 7.39 11.75
N ASP A 5 32.11 7.24 10.49
CA ASP A 5 30.83 7.77 10.00
C ASP A 5 29.66 6.96 10.57
N GLU A 6 29.80 5.62 10.68
CA GLU A 6 28.83 4.77 11.36
C GLU A 6 28.66 5.11 12.85
N ALA A 7 29.77 5.34 13.56
CA ALA A 7 29.75 5.75 14.97
C ALA A 7 29.14 7.15 15.15
N LEU A 8 29.39 8.06 14.21
CA LEU A 8 28.79 9.39 14.19
C LEU A 8 27.27 9.31 13.95
N ILE A 9 26.80 8.46 13.05
CA ILE A 9 25.36 8.24 12.83
C ILE A 9 24.70 7.64 14.09
N LEU A 10 25.33 6.65 14.75
CA LEU A 10 24.79 6.08 15.98
C LEU A 10 24.72 7.10 17.12
N SER A 11 25.73 7.97 17.22
CA SER A 11 25.76 9.07 18.18
C SER A 11 24.68 10.11 17.88
N GLN A 12 24.50 10.49 16.62
CA GLN A 12 23.46 11.42 16.20
C GLN A 12 22.06 10.82 16.38
N ALA A 13 21.86 9.54 16.07
CA ALA A 13 20.59 8.85 16.27
C ALA A 13 20.22 8.71 17.75
N THR A 14 21.20 8.46 18.63
CA THR A 14 20.96 8.41 20.09
C THR A 14 20.71 9.81 20.66
N ILE A 15 21.46 10.83 20.22
CA ILE A 15 21.20 12.23 20.59
C ILE A 15 19.80 12.66 20.12
N GLY A 16 19.41 12.29 18.90
CA GLY A 16 18.08 12.56 18.35
C GLY A 16 16.98 11.85 19.13
N MET A 17 17.13 10.57 19.48
CA MET A 17 16.20 9.87 20.36
C MET A 17 16.08 10.52 21.74
N ILE A 18 17.19 10.94 22.35
CA ILE A 18 17.18 11.62 23.65
C ILE A 18 16.48 12.99 23.55
N ARG A 19 16.75 13.76 22.48
CA ARG A 19 16.08 15.05 22.25
C ARG A 19 14.57 14.87 22.02
N LEU A 20 14.16 13.83 21.31
CA LEU A 20 12.74 13.52 21.09
C LEU A 20 12.03 13.12 22.39
N ILE A 21 12.64 12.25 23.19
CA ILE A 21 12.01 11.69 24.40
C ILE A 21 12.05 12.68 25.58
N VAL A 22 13.15 13.41 25.74
CA VAL A 22 13.40 14.25 26.94
C VAL A 22 13.10 15.73 26.70
N LEU A 23 13.34 16.25 25.49
CA LEU A 23 13.23 17.68 25.20
C LEU A 23 11.99 18.06 24.38
N GLN A 24 11.30 17.10 23.74
CA GLN A 24 10.20 17.35 22.78
C GLN A 24 10.54 18.41 21.71
N ASP A 25 11.83 18.59 21.42
CA ASP A 25 12.30 19.60 20.47
C ASP A 25 12.20 19.06 19.05
N MET A 26 11.05 19.34 18.43
CA MET A 26 10.67 18.92 17.08
C MET A 26 11.57 19.51 15.97
N PRO A 27 11.87 20.82 15.94
CA PRO A 27 12.74 21.37 14.90
C PRO A 27 14.18 20.87 15.01
N GLY A 28 14.73 20.79 16.23
CA GLY A 28 16.09 20.29 16.44
C GLY A 28 16.26 18.81 16.08
N ALA A 29 15.22 17.99 16.22
CA ALA A 29 15.22 16.61 15.76
C ALA A 29 15.16 16.49 14.24
N ARG A 30 14.44 17.39 13.56
CA ARG A 30 14.36 17.42 12.10
C ARG A 30 15.70 17.71 11.45
N ASP A 31 16.42 18.72 11.92
CA ASP A 31 17.74 19.07 11.39
C ASP A 31 18.74 17.91 11.55
N ILE A 32 18.66 17.19 12.68
CA ILE A 32 19.45 15.98 12.91
C ILE A 32 19.03 14.89 11.93
N ILE A 33 17.73 14.62 11.74
CA ILE A 33 17.25 13.60 10.80
C ILE A 33 17.70 13.91 9.36
N GLU A 34 17.59 15.16 8.91
CA GLU A 34 18.00 15.57 7.56
C GLU A 34 19.52 15.44 7.38
N SER A 35 20.31 15.93 8.34
CA SER A 35 21.78 15.81 8.29
C SER A 35 22.25 14.35 8.33
N THR A 36 21.63 13.52 9.17
CA THR A 36 21.94 12.08 9.24
C THR A 36 21.46 11.36 7.98
N GLY A 37 20.34 11.76 7.37
CA GLY A 37 19.82 11.21 6.11
C GLY A 37 20.74 11.48 4.91
N GLU A 38 21.33 12.68 4.82
CA GLU A 38 22.33 12.99 3.78
C GLU A 38 23.59 12.13 3.93
N ILE A 39 24.06 11.92 5.16
CA ILE A 39 25.22 11.09 5.44
C ILE A 39 24.89 9.62 5.13
N LEU A 40 23.70 9.16 5.50
CA LEU A 40 23.22 7.80 5.24
C LEU A 40 23.11 7.51 3.74
N SER A 41 22.66 8.47 2.93
CA SER A 41 22.56 8.33 1.46
C SER A 41 23.91 8.14 0.76
N LYS A 42 25.02 8.46 1.43
CA LYS A 42 26.39 8.29 0.91
C LYS A 42 26.99 6.94 1.27
N ILE A 43 26.38 6.21 2.21
CA ILE A 43 26.86 4.90 2.65
C ILE A 43 26.02 3.84 1.92
N ASP A 44 26.66 3.13 0.99
CA ASP A 44 26.05 1.98 0.32
C ASP A 44 26.18 0.72 1.19
N GLY A 45 25.09 0.31 1.83
CA GLY A 45 25.01 -0.97 2.55
C GLY A 45 23.94 -1.01 3.64
N VAL A 46 23.36 -2.19 3.89
CA VAL A 46 22.40 -2.38 4.99
C VAL A 46 23.17 -2.69 6.28
N THR A 47 23.69 -1.65 6.92
CA THR A 47 24.31 -1.76 8.26
C THR A 47 23.24 -1.62 9.35
N PRO A 48 23.35 -2.28 10.53
CA PRO A 48 22.48 -2.04 11.71
C PRO A 48 22.37 -0.58 12.17
N VAL A 49 23.19 0.32 11.65
CA VAL A 49 23.06 1.78 11.79
C VAL A 49 21.73 2.28 11.20
N HIS A 50 21.26 1.68 10.08
CA HIS A 50 20.00 2.02 9.43
C HIS A 50 18.80 1.74 10.32
N SER A 51 18.81 0.61 11.05
CA SER A 51 17.69 0.25 11.93
C SER A 51 17.50 1.28 13.05
N ARG A 52 18.61 1.78 13.64
CA ARG A 52 18.56 2.84 14.67
C ARG A 52 18.10 4.18 14.12
N TYR A 53 18.54 4.54 12.92
CA TYR A 53 18.08 5.76 12.23
C TYR A 53 16.59 5.70 11.93
N TYR A 54 16.10 4.62 11.30
CA TYR A 54 14.69 4.49 10.97
C TYR A 54 13.81 4.40 12.22
N ARG A 55 14.29 3.82 13.33
CA ARG A 55 13.60 3.84 14.64
C ARG A 55 13.46 5.26 15.21
N MET A 56 14.46 6.11 15.02
CA MET A 56 14.36 7.53 15.43
C MET A 56 13.39 8.29 14.52
N SER A 57 13.53 8.14 13.20
CA SER A 57 12.72 8.85 12.20
C SER A 57 11.23 8.51 12.30
N SER A 58 10.90 7.24 12.48
CA SER A 58 9.54 6.77 12.73
C SER A 58 8.94 7.35 14.03
N GLN A 59 9.68 7.39 15.14
CA GLN A 59 9.19 8.03 16.36
C GLN A 59 8.88 9.52 16.14
N TYR A 60 9.74 10.22 15.40
CA TYR A 60 9.50 11.61 15.01
C TYR A 60 8.23 11.77 14.16
N TYR A 61 8.05 10.98 13.09
CA TYR A 61 6.86 11.06 12.25
C TYR A 61 5.58 10.67 12.98
N LYS A 62 5.66 9.75 13.94
CA LYS A 62 4.54 9.40 14.82
C LYS A 62 4.10 10.58 15.68
N LEU A 63 5.05 11.33 16.24
CA LEU A 63 4.77 12.54 17.04
C LEU A 63 4.27 13.70 16.18
N MET A 64 4.78 13.84 14.95
CA MET A 64 4.32 14.84 13.99
C MET A 64 2.93 14.55 13.40
N GLY A 65 2.39 13.34 13.59
CA GLY A 65 1.12 12.91 13.00
C GLY A 65 1.19 12.68 11.48
N GLN A 66 2.40 12.56 10.91
CA GLN A 66 2.58 12.35 9.48
C GLN A 66 2.61 10.85 9.15
N HIS A 67 1.42 10.25 9.03
CA HIS A 67 1.24 8.81 8.90
C HIS A 67 1.83 8.19 7.61
N ALA A 68 1.88 8.94 6.51
CA ALA A 68 2.37 8.44 5.22
C ALA A 68 3.89 8.21 5.22
N GLU A 69 4.67 9.17 5.73
CA GLU A 69 6.13 9.02 5.85
C GLU A 69 6.46 8.05 6.99
N TYR A 70 5.71 8.06 8.09
CA TYR A 70 5.85 7.02 9.12
C TYR A 70 5.75 5.61 8.53
N TYR A 71 4.77 5.36 7.66
CA TYR A 71 4.58 4.06 7.04
C TYR A 71 5.78 3.64 6.18
N ARG A 72 6.33 4.53 5.35
CA ARG A 72 7.50 4.25 4.51
C ARG A 72 8.74 3.94 5.34
N GLU A 73 9.01 4.74 6.35
CA GLU A 73 10.17 4.61 7.21
C GLU A 73 10.06 3.36 8.09
N ALA A 74 8.84 3.03 8.53
CA ALA A 74 8.57 1.80 9.25
C ALA A 74 8.79 0.56 8.37
N LEU A 75 8.36 0.57 7.09
CA LEU A 75 8.66 -0.54 6.17
C LEU A 75 10.16 -0.71 5.94
N ARG A 76 10.91 0.39 5.77
CA ARG A 76 12.38 0.35 5.65
C ARG A 76 13.02 -0.21 6.91
N PHE A 77 12.54 0.18 8.09
CA PHE A 77 12.99 -0.38 9.38
C PHE A 77 12.77 -1.88 9.45
N LEU A 78 11.57 -2.35 9.08
CA LEU A 78 11.19 -3.75 9.10
C LEU A 78 11.97 -4.58 8.07
N GLY A 79 12.33 -3.99 6.93
CA GLY A 79 13.19 -4.63 5.93
C GLY A 79 14.67 -4.72 6.34
N CYS A 80 15.12 -3.90 7.29
CA CYS A 80 16.50 -3.87 7.77
C CYS A 80 16.73 -4.67 9.06
N THR A 81 15.67 -5.11 9.73
CA THR A 81 15.76 -5.76 11.04
C THR A 81 15.22 -7.16 10.95
N ASP A 82 16.03 -8.15 11.35
CA ASP A 82 15.55 -9.53 11.41
C ASP A 82 14.49 -9.65 12.52
N ILE A 83 13.34 -10.21 12.14
CA ILE A 83 12.17 -10.38 13.02
C ILE A 83 12.59 -11.19 14.27
N SER A 84 13.62 -12.01 14.20
CA SER A 84 14.14 -12.81 15.32
C SER A 84 14.74 -12.00 16.47
N GLU A 85 15.18 -10.75 16.25
CA GLU A 85 15.91 -9.98 17.27
C GLU A 85 15.01 -9.17 18.21
N LEU A 86 13.73 -9.00 17.86
CA LEU A 86 12.79 -8.16 18.61
C LEU A 86 11.91 -8.98 19.57
N PRO A 87 11.64 -8.45 20.78
CA PRO A 87 10.65 -9.06 21.68
C PRO A 87 9.25 -9.00 21.06
N GLU A 88 8.45 -10.05 21.27
CA GLU A 88 7.09 -10.17 20.69
C GLU A 88 6.16 -9.01 21.07
N ALA A 89 6.33 -8.44 22.26
CA ALA A 89 5.56 -7.27 22.70
C ALA A 89 5.86 -6.03 21.84
N GLU A 90 7.13 -5.74 21.56
CA GLU A 90 7.49 -4.60 20.70
C GLU A 90 7.01 -4.84 19.25
N LYS A 91 7.10 -6.07 18.74
CA LYS A 91 6.58 -6.40 17.39
C LYS A 91 5.10 -6.09 17.25
N GLN A 92 4.31 -6.38 18.28
CA GLN A 92 2.86 -6.17 18.27
C GLN A 92 2.52 -4.68 18.30
N ASP A 93 3.18 -3.89 19.15
CA ASP A 93 2.99 -2.43 19.19
C ASP A 93 3.40 -1.78 17.86
N TRP A 94 4.50 -2.26 17.28
CA TRP A 94 4.94 -1.85 15.95
C TRP A 94 3.92 -2.21 14.88
N ALA A 95 3.48 -3.47 14.79
CA ALA A 95 2.51 -3.89 13.80
C ALA A 95 1.15 -3.17 13.94
N PHE A 96 0.72 -2.90 15.17
CA PHE A 96 -0.48 -2.10 15.42
C PHE A 96 -0.31 -0.67 14.89
N SER A 97 0.81 -0.01 15.23
CA SER A 97 1.08 1.35 14.78
C SER A 97 1.29 1.46 13.26
N VAL A 98 1.92 0.48 12.63
CA VAL A 98 2.12 0.41 11.17
C VAL A 98 0.80 0.12 10.46
N GLY A 99 -0.02 -0.79 10.99
CA GLY A 99 -1.36 -1.04 10.43
C GLY A 99 -2.26 0.19 10.52
N LEU A 100 -2.24 0.90 11.64
CA LEU A 100 -2.98 2.15 11.83
C LEU A 100 -2.46 3.25 10.87
N ALA A 101 -1.14 3.39 10.75
CA ALA A 101 -0.54 4.33 9.80
C ALA A 101 -0.81 3.97 8.33
N ALA A 102 -0.90 2.69 7.99
CA ALA A 102 -1.28 2.25 6.64
C ALA A 102 -2.73 2.66 6.32
N LEU A 103 -3.63 2.60 7.31
CA LEU A 103 -5.02 3.01 7.16
C LEU A 103 -5.14 4.54 7.01
N LEU A 104 -4.54 5.30 7.93
CA LEU A 104 -4.59 6.77 7.95
C LEU A 104 -3.71 7.45 6.89
N GLY A 105 -2.69 6.75 6.39
CA GLY A 105 -1.74 7.26 5.41
C GLY A 105 -2.42 7.66 4.11
N GLN A 106 -2.39 8.94 3.79
CA GLN A 106 -2.78 9.46 2.48
C GLN A 106 -1.78 8.99 1.42
N GLY A 107 -2.27 8.47 0.29
CA GLY A 107 -1.42 8.00 -0.81
C GLY A 107 -0.92 6.56 -0.69
N VAL A 108 -1.19 5.86 0.41
CA VAL A 108 -0.82 4.45 0.59
C VAL A 108 -1.99 3.56 0.20
N TYR A 109 -1.93 2.97 -0.99
CA TYR A 109 -2.96 2.05 -1.52
C TYR A 109 -2.47 0.60 -1.71
N ASN A 110 -1.20 0.34 -1.37
CA ASN A 110 -0.57 -0.97 -1.45
C ASN A 110 -0.53 -1.61 -0.07
N PHE A 111 -1.58 -2.33 0.29
CA PHE A 111 -1.65 -3.06 1.57
C PHE A 111 -1.01 -4.45 1.49
N GLY A 112 -0.85 -5.00 0.29
CA GLY A 112 -0.37 -6.37 0.13
C GLY A 112 1.07 -6.58 0.62
N GLU A 113 1.94 -5.57 0.56
CA GLU A 113 3.30 -5.64 1.10
C GLU A 113 3.27 -5.84 2.63
N LEU A 114 2.42 -5.07 3.33
CA LEU A 114 2.23 -5.25 4.76
C LEU A 114 1.60 -6.60 5.10
N ILE A 115 0.61 -7.04 4.31
CA ILE A 115 -0.09 -8.33 4.50
C ILE A 115 0.88 -9.51 4.39
N SER A 116 1.87 -9.43 3.50
CA SER A 116 2.86 -10.50 3.31
C SER A 116 3.93 -10.60 4.40
N HIS A 117 4.06 -9.60 5.29
CA HIS A 117 5.06 -9.63 6.35
C HIS A 117 4.60 -10.47 7.55
N GLU A 118 5.48 -11.37 8.02
CA GLU A 118 5.29 -12.29 9.16
C GLU A 118 4.94 -11.58 10.49
N ILE A 119 5.14 -10.27 10.55
CA ILE A 119 4.82 -9.43 11.72
C ILE A 119 3.30 -9.39 11.97
N LEU A 120 2.48 -9.52 10.91
CA LEU A 120 1.04 -9.64 11.06
C LEU A 120 0.60 -11.03 11.53
N GLU A 121 1.37 -12.09 11.23
CA GLU A 121 1.09 -13.42 11.77
C GLU A 121 1.31 -13.44 13.29
N SER A 122 2.34 -12.76 13.78
CA SER A 122 2.58 -12.55 15.22
C SER A 122 1.46 -11.75 15.90
N LEU A 123 0.73 -10.94 15.13
CA LEU A 123 -0.40 -10.14 15.60
C LEU A 123 -1.70 -10.98 15.69
N ARG A 124 -1.86 -12.01 14.85
CA ARG A 124 -3.00 -12.94 14.89
C ARG A 124 -3.05 -13.76 16.18
N SER A 125 -1.94 -13.90 16.89
CA SER A 125 -1.86 -14.62 18.17
C SER A 125 -2.58 -13.90 19.32
N LYS A 126 -2.93 -12.61 19.17
CA LYS A 126 -3.72 -11.85 20.17
C LYS A 126 -5.13 -11.51 19.66
N PRO A 127 -6.19 -11.67 20.49
CA PRO A 127 -7.57 -11.36 20.10
C PRO A 127 -7.83 -9.86 19.85
N ASP A 128 -7.08 -8.97 20.50
CA ASP A 128 -7.29 -7.51 20.43
C ASP A 128 -6.89 -6.87 19.10
N ALA A 129 -6.22 -7.62 18.22
CA ALA A 129 -5.63 -7.08 16.99
C ALA A 129 -6.07 -7.85 15.72
N VAL A 130 -6.87 -8.92 15.88
CA VAL A 130 -7.43 -9.70 14.76
C VAL A 130 -8.30 -8.83 13.86
N TRP A 131 -9.07 -7.91 14.44
CA TRP A 131 -9.93 -7.01 13.68
C TRP A 131 -9.15 -6.11 12.73
N LEU A 132 -7.90 -5.74 13.06
CA LEU A 132 -7.06 -4.91 12.21
C LEU A 132 -6.58 -5.70 10.98
N VAL A 133 -6.22 -6.96 11.16
CA VAL A 133 -5.83 -7.87 10.07
C VAL A 133 -7.02 -8.14 9.15
N ASP A 134 -8.18 -8.45 9.72
CA ASP A 134 -9.41 -8.65 8.95
C ASP A 134 -9.82 -7.37 8.20
N LEU A 135 -9.61 -6.21 8.81
CA LEU A 135 -9.82 -4.93 8.16
C LEU A 135 -8.87 -4.71 6.99
N LEU A 136 -7.57 -4.97 7.17
CA LEU A 136 -6.59 -4.85 6.09
C LEU A 136 -6.92 -5.81 4.92
N HIS A 137 -7.35 -7.03 5.22
CA HIS A 137 -7.83 -7.96 4.20
C HIS A 137 -9.13 -7.49 3.52
N ALA A 138 -10.07 -6.91 4.27
CA ALA A 138 -11.29 -6.32 3.71
C ALA A 138 -10.98 -5.14 2.78
N PHE A 139 -10.01 -4.28 3.15
CA PHE A 139 -9.51 -3.20 2.29
C PHE A 139 -8.79 -3.71 1.05
N ASN A 140 -8.04 -4.82 1.15
CA ASN A 140 -7.38 -5.39 -0.02
C ASN A 140 -8.40 -5.96 -1.02
N ARG A 141 -9.45 -6.62 -0.52
CA ARG A 141 -10.53 -7.20 -1.32
C ARG A 141 -11.55 -6.16 -1.82
N GLY A 142 -11.60 -4.99 -1.21
CA GLY A 142 -12.58 -3.95 -1.54
C GLY A 142 -14.00 -4.25 -1.05
N ASP A 143 -14.16 -5.11 -0.03
CA ASP A 143 -15.48 -5.51 0.49
C ASP A 143 -16.06 -4.44 1.42
N LEU A 144 -16.87 -3.55 0.86
CA LEU A 144 -17.53 -2.45 1.59
C LEU A 144 -18.43 -2.95 2.74
N ASP A 145 -19.02 -4.15 2.62
CA ASP A 145 -19.90 -4.71 3.65
C ASP A 145 -19.15 -5.16 4.92
N CYS A 146 -17.96 -5.74 4.75
CA CYS A 146 -17.12 -6.13 5.87
C CYS A 146 -16.57 -4.90 6.59
N ILE A 147 -16.23 -3.85 5.82
CA ILE A 147 -15.81 -2.55 6.34
C ILE A 147 -16.93 -1.93 7.18
N VAL A 148 -18.17 -1.90 6.69
CA VAL A 148 -19.31 -1.36 7.44
C VAL A 148 -19.58 -2.13 8.73
N LYS A 149 -19.46 -3.46 8.72
CA LYS A 149 -19.65 -4.30 9.92
C LYS A 149 -18.59 -4.08 11.00
N LEU A 150 -17.38 -3.70 10.60
CA LEU A 150 -16.25 -3.49 11.50
C LEU A 150 -16.16 -2.04 12.04
N ARG A 151 -16.93 -1.09 11.47
CA ARG A 151 -17.05 0.31 11.96
C ARG A 151 -17.22 0.49 13.48
N PRO A 152 -18.10 -0.25 14.19
CA PRO A 152 -18.29 -0.06 15.64
C PRO A 152 -17.04 -0.42 16.48
N MET A 153 -16.10 -1.21 15.94
CA MET A 153 -14.84 -1.52 16.61
C MET A 153 -13.80 -0.41 16.41
N TRP A 154 -13.94 0.42 15.37
CA TRP A 154 -12.99 1.50 15.05
C TRP A 154 -13.27 2.78 15.82
N SER A 155 -14.52 3.01 16.20
CA SER A 155 -14.92 4.16 17.03
C SER A 155 -14.30 4.15 18.43
N ALA A 156 -13.67 3.04 18.84
CA ALA A 156 -12.89 2.97 20.08
C ALA A 156 -11.56 3.75 20.00
N VAL A 157 -11.05 4.01 18.79
CA VAL A 157 -9.78 4.73 18.56
C VAL A 157 -10.08 6.12 18.01
N ASN A 158 -9.77 7.16 18.79
CA ASN A 158 -10.05 8.56 18.44
C ASN A 158 -9.45 8.99 17.09
N ASP A 159 -8.28 8.46 16.73
CA ASP A 159 -7.60 8.80 15.47
C ASP A 159 -8.34 8.23 14.24
N LEU A 160 -8.99 7.07 14.37
CA LEU A 160 -9.78 6.46 13.30
C LEU A 160 -11.16 7.13 13.16
N ALA A 161 -11.75 7.57 14.28
CA ALA A 161 -13.00 8.32 14.28
C ALA A 161 -12.85 9.69 13.59
N ALA A 162 -11.72 10.37 13.80
CA ALA A 162 -11.43 11.64 13.11
C ALA A 162 -11.20 11.48 11.60
N ALA A 163 -10.79 10.29 11.15
CA ALA A 163 -10.45 9.99 9.76
C ALA A 163 -11.48 9.09 9.05
N GLU A 164 -12.70 8.97 9.59
CA GLU A 164 -13.72 8.07 9.03
C GLU A 164 -14.04 8.40 7.57
N ASP A 165 -14.22 9.69 7.25
CA ASP A 165 -14.51 10.14 5.88
C ASP A 165 -13.40 9.76 4.90
N LEU A 166 -12.14 9.89 5.34
CA LEU A 166 -10.96 9.54 4.54
C LEU A 166 -10.89 8.04 4.30
N LEU A 167 -11.19 7.23 5.31
CA LEU A 167 -11.23 5.77 5.20
C LEU A 167 -12.36 5.30 4.29
N GLN A 168 -13.53 5.94 4.34
CA GLN A 168 -14.62 5.66 3.42
C GLN A 168 -14.23 5.99 1.97
N GLU A 169 -13.66 7.17 1.72
CA GLU A 169 -13.15 7.55 0.39
C GLU A 169 -12.09 6.54 -0.09
N LYS A 170 -11.17 6.16 0.79
CA LYS A 170 -10.11 5.18 0.49
C LYS A 170 -10.67 3.80 0.17
N ALA A 171 -11.66 3.32 0.92
CA ALA A 171 -12.36 2.05 0.68
C ALA A 171 -13.02 2.05 -0.71
N LEU A 172 -13.69 3.15 -1.06
CA LEU A 172 -14.34 3.31 -2.36
C LEU A 172 -13.34 3.30 -3.51
N LEU A 173 -12.22 4.01 -3.36
CA LEU A 173 -11.13 4.01 -4.35
C LEU A 173 -10.52 2.61 -4.54
N LEU A 174 -10.34 1.86 -3.46
CA LEU A 174 -9.82 0.48 -3.51
C LEU A 174 -10.81 -0.49 -4.16
N ALA A 175 -12.10 -0.39 -3.82
CA ALA A 175 -13.16 -1.15 -4.46
C ALA A 175 -13.23 -0.87 -5.97
N LEU A 176 -13.11 0.40 -6.37
CA LEU A 176 -13.04 0.81 -7.77
C LEU A 176 -11.84 0.18 -8.48
N MET A 177 -10.65 0.24 -7.88
CA MET A 177 -9.45 -0.36 -8.45
C MET A 177 -9.57 -1.87 -8.61
N GLU A 178 -10.09 -2.59 -7.61
CA GLU A 178 -10.29 -4.04 -7.67
C GLU A 178 -11.31 -4.43 -8.75
N MET A 179 -12.38 -3.65 -8.92
CA MET A 179 -13.35 -3.84 -10.00
C MET A 179 -12.69 -3.75 -11.38
N PHE A 180 -11.86 -2.73 -11.61
CA PHE A 180 -11.12 -2.58 -12.87
C PHE A 180 -10.04 -3.65 -13.06
N PHE A 181 -9.44 -4.15 -11.98
CA PHE A 181 -8.42 -5.19 -12.04
C PHE A 181 -9.01 -6.57 -12.43
N ARG A 182 -10.19 -6.92 -11.91
CA ARG A 182 -10.88 -8.17 -12.27
C ARG A 182 -11.29 -8.20 -13.74
N ARG A 183 -11.70 -7.06 -14.29
CA ARG A 183 -12.10 -6.94 -15.71
C ARG A 183 -10.92 -7.23 -16.65
N PRO A 184 -11.11 -8.02 -17.72
CA PRO A 184 -10.06 -8.32 -18.68
C PRO A 184 -9.67 -7.10 -19.52
N SER A 185 -8.42 -7.06 -19.98
CA SER A 185 -7.85 -5.94 -20.76
C SER A 185 -8.60 -5.62 -22.06
N ASN A 186 -9.39 -6.55 -22.61
CA ASN A 186 -10.15 -6.33 -23.85
C ASN A 186 -11.43 -5.50 -23.66
N GLN A 187 -11.94 -5.36 -22.43
CA GLN A 187 -13.11 -4.52 -22.12
C GLN A 187 -12.80 -3.63 -20.90
N ARG A 188 -11.82 -2.73 -21.07
CA ARG A 188 -11.50 -1.70 -20.07
C ARG A 188 -12.49 -0.53 -20.03
N THR A 189 -13.66 -0.70 -20.64
CA THR A 189 -14.79 0.22 -20.57
C THR A 189 -15.73 -0.22 -19.45
N ALA A 190 -15.90 0.59 -18.41
CA ALA A 190 -16.90 0.35 -17.36
C ALA A 190 -18.02 1.37 -17.45
N SER A 191 -19.27 0.93 -17.29
CA SER A 191 -20.42 1.83 -17.22
C SER A 191 -20.50 2.46 -15.82
N PHE A 192 -21.10 3.65 -15.71
CA PHE A 192 -21.37 4.26 -14.41
C PHE A 192 -22.34 3.43 -13.57
N ALA A 193 -23.25 2.67 -14.20
CA ALA A 193 -24.18 1.77 -13.51
C ALA A 193 -23.43 0.63 -12.79
N ASP A 194 -22.48 -0.02 -13.46
CA ASP A 194 -21.69 -1.09 -12.87
C ASP A 194 -20.82 -0.57 -11.70
N ILE A 195 -20.28 0.64 -11.86
CA ILE A 195 -19.47 1.28 -10.80
C ILE A 195 -20.35 1.65 -9.61
N ALA A 196 -21.56 2.17 -9.84
CA ALA A 196 -22.51 2.50 -8.79
C ALA A 196 -22.93 1.25 -7.99
N GLU A 197 -23.16 0.13 -8.67
CA GLU A 197 -23.48 -1.14 -8.01
C GLU A 197 -22.32 -1.64 -7.15
N ALA A 198 -21.09 -1.61 -7.68
CA ALA A 198 -19.91 -2.05 -6.96
C ALA A 198 -19.54 -1.15 -5.77
N THR A 199 -19.70 0.16 -5.91
CA THR A 199 -19.33 1.15 -4.88
C THR A 199 -20.47 1.49 -3.91
N LYS A 200 -21.69 1.03 -4.20
CA LYS A 200 -22.93 1.37 -3.47
C LYS A 200 -23.17 2.87 -3.34
N LEU A 201 -22.63 3.66 -4.27
CA LEU A 201 -22.80 5.11 -4.33
C LEU A 201 -23.87 5.50 -5.35
N PRO A 202 -24.56 6.64 -5.15
CA PRO A 202 -25.42 7.22 -6.17
C PRO A 202 -24.58 7.64 -7.39
N LEU A 203 -25.19 7.56 -8.57
CA LEU A 203 -24.55 7.87 -9.86
C LEU A 203 -23.87 9.25 -9.86
N ASP A 204 -24.48 10.25 -9.22
CA ASP A 204 -23.95 11.62 -9.13
C ASP A 204 -22.57 11.70 -8.46
N LYS A 205 -22.25 10.78 -7.54
CA LYS A 205 -20.96 10.76 -6.82
C LYS A 205 -19.92 9.85 -7.48
N VAL A 206 -20.31 9.03 -8.46
CA VAL A 206 -19.40 8.12 -9.17
C VAL A 206 -18.36 8.92 -9.97
N GLU A 207 -18.79 10.01 -10.61
CA GLU A 207 -17.89 10.85 -11.41
C GLU A 207 -16.82 11.51 -10.54
N ALA A 208 -17.22 12.08 -9.39
CA ALA A 208 -16.29 12.67 -8.44
C ALA A 208 -15.24 11.66 -7.93
N LEU A 209 -15.66 10.41 -7.67
CA LEU A 209 -14.76 9.34 -7.26
C LEU A 209 -13.76 8.98 -8.37
N VAL A 210 -14.22 8.86 -9.61
CA VAL A 210 -13.39 8.56 -10.78
C VAL A 210 -12.40 9.69 -11.04
N MET A 211 -12.85 10.96 -10.98
CA MET A 211 -11.98 12.14 -11.10
C MET A 211 -10.92 12.17 -9.99
N ARG A 212 -11.30 11.81 -8.76
CA ARG A 212 -10.38 11.72 -7.63
C ARG A 212 -9.34 10.63 -7.81
N ALA A 213 -9.73 9.44 -8.28
CA ALA A 213 -8.82 8.34 -8.60
C ALA A 213 -7.79 8.72 -9.70
N LEU A 214 -8.24 9.47 -10.71
CA LEU A 214 -7.36 10.03 -11.75
C LEU A 214 -6.39 11.08 -11.18
N SER A 215 -6.88 11.96 -10.30
CA SER A 215 -6.08 13.02 -9.66
C SER A 215 -4.97 12.45 -8.78
N LEU A 216 -5.25 11.34 -8.10
CA LEU A 216 -4.29 10.62 -7.25
C LEU A 216 -3.34 9.73 -8.07
N ASN A 217 -3.42 9.74 -9.41
CA ASN A 217 -2.64 8.91 -10.32
C ASN A 217 -2.75 7.40 -10.06
N LEU A 218 -3.83 6.95 -9.42
CA LEU A 218 -4.08 5.51 -9.20
C LEU A 218 -4.45 4.81 -10.51
N MET A 219 -5.11 5.55 -11.40
CA MET A 219 -5.46 5.11 -12.73
C MET A 219 -5.29 6.25 -13.74
N LYS A 220 -5.17 5.88 -15.02
CA LYS A 220 -5.24 6.81 -16.15
C LYS A 220 -6.30 6.31 -17.10
N GLY A 221 -7.15 7.20 -17.57
CA GLY A 221 -8.27 6.85 -18.43
C GLY A 221 -8.94 8.06 -19.04
N ARG A 222 -9.99 7.83 -19.82
CA ARG A 222 -10.90 8.86 -20.32
C ARG A 222 -12.30 8.61 -19.78
N ILE A 223 -12.96 9.69 -19.38
CA ILE A 223 -14.36 9.68 -18.96
C ILE A 223 -15.18 10.15 -20.16
N ASP A 224 -16.21 9.40 -20.50
CA ASP A 224 -17.23 9.77 -21.48
C ASP A 224 -18.56 9.88 -20.75
N GLU A 225 -18.95 11.12 -20.43
CA GLU A 225 -20.17 11.43 -19.69
C GLU A 225 -21.43 11.13 -20.51
N VAL A 226 -21.39 11.36 -21.83
CA VAL A 226 -22.56 11.19 -22.73
C VAL A 226 -22.95 9.72 -22.81
N ASN A 227 -21.96 8.84 -22.95
CA ASN A 227 -22.18 7.39 -22.96
C ASN A 227 -22.19 6.78 -21.56
N GLN A 228 -21.93 7.58 -20.51
CA GLN A 228 -21.76 7.12 -19.12
C GLN A 228 -20.75 5.97 -18.98
N THR A 229 -19.62 6.09 -19.69
CA THR A 229 -18.56 5.06 -19.67
C THR A 229 -17.20 5.64 -19.27
N VAL A 230 -16.42 4.84 -18.56
CA VAL A 230 -15.02 5.12 -18.22
C VAL A 230 -14.15 4.14 -18.97
N THR A 231 -13.23 4.67 -19.79
CA THR A 231 -12.23 3.87 -20.49
C THR A 231 -10.90 3.95 -19.73
N LEU A 232 -10.42 2.80 -19.25
CA LEU A 232 -9.18 2.71 -18.48
C LEU A 232 -7.99 2.41 -19.42
N ILE A 233 -6.96 3.24 -19.36
CA ILE A 233 -5.71 3.08 -20.13
C ILE A 233 -4.65 2.39 -19.28
N TRP A 234 -4.53 2.80 -18.02
CA TRP A 234 -3.48 2.31 -17.12
C TRP A 234 -4.01 2.25 -15.68
N LEU A 235 -3.52 1.26 -14.94
CA LEU A 235 -3.80 1.06 -13.52
C LEU A 235 -2.47 0.88 -12.80
N GLN A 236 -2.36 1.42 -11.58
CA GLN A 236 -1.21 1.17 -10.74
C GLN A 236 -1.08 -0.33 -10.40
N PRO A 237 0.10 -0.95 -10.58
CA PRO A 237 0.32 -2.33 -10.20
C PRO A 237 0.24 -2.48 -8.68
N ARG A 238 -0.38 -3.57 -8.23
CA ARG A 238 -0.53 -3.93 -6.81
C ARG A 238 0.05 -5.33 -6.58
N VAL A 239 0.32 -5.63 -5.31
CA VAL A 239 0.67 -6.99 -4.88
C VAL A 239 -0.55 -7.88 -5.08
N LEU A 240 -0.30 -9.06 -5.64
CA LEU A 240 -1.33 -9.95 -6.15
C LEU A 240 -1.56 -11.10 -5.17
N ASP A 241 -2.83 -11.45 -4.99
CA ASP A 241 -3.20 -12.69 -4.30
C ASP A 241 -2.95 -13.91 -5.22
N ILE A 242 -2.78 -15.09 -4.62
CA ILE A 242 -2.53 -16.35 -5.35
C ILE A 242 -3.64 -16.65 -6.37
N ASP A 243 -4.89 -16.32 -6.04
CA ASP A 243 -6.03 -16.45 -6.94
C ASP A 243 -5.97 -15.49 -8.15
N GLN A 244 -5.38 -14.31 -7.97
CA GLN A 244 -5.17 -13.37 -9.07
C GLN A 244 -4.04 -13.86 -9.99
N ILE A 245 -3.00 -14.46 -9.41
CA ILE A 245 -1.89 -15.07 -10.17
C ILE A 245 -2.39 -16.26 -11.00
N SER A 246 -3.26 -17.10 -10.44
CA SER A 246 -3.83 -18.25 -11.17
C SER A 246 -4.67 -17.80 -12.37
N ASN A 247 -5.48 -16.75 -12.21
CA ASN A 247 -6.23 -16.13 -13.30
C ASN A 247 -5.31 -15.56 -14.41
N MET A 248 -4.19 -14.93 -14.04
CA MET A 248 -3.20 -14.47 -15.03
C MET A 248 -2.52 -15.63 -15.77
N ALA A 249 -2.20 -16.72 -15.07
CA ALA A 249 -1.62 -17.91 -15.68
C ALA A 249 -2.58 -18.54 -16.71
N GLN A 250 -3.88 -18.61 -16.38
CA GLN A 250 -4.91 -19.07 -17.33
C GLN A 250 -4.99 -18.15 -18.56
N ARG A 251 -4.99 -16.83 -18.37
CA ARG A 251 -4.99 -15.85 -19.48
C ARG A 251 -3.76 -15.98 -20.37
N LEU A 252 -2.57 -16.17 -19.78
CA LEU A 252 -1.34 -16.37 -20.54
C LEU A 252 -1.41 -17.66 -21.37
N ALA A 253 -2.01 -18.72 -20.82
CA ALA A 253 -2.22 -19.99 -21.52
C ALA A 253 -3.22 -19.84 -22.69
N GLU A 254 -4.30 -19.06 -22.53
CA GLU A 254 -5.22 -18.72 -23.62
C GLU A 254 -4.53 -17.92 -24.72
N TRP A 255 -3.76 -16.90 -24.34
CA TRP A 255 -2.99 -16.11 -25.30
C TRP A 255 -1.97 -16.97 -26.05
N GLN A 256 -1.28 -17.87 -25.35
CA GLN A 256 -0.37 -18.83 -25.99
C GLN A 256 -1.08 -19.72 -27.01
N LYS A 257 -2.33 -20.15 -26.73
CA LYS A 257 -3.14 -20.91 -27.69
C LYS A 257 -3.48 -20.06 -28.92
N SER A 258 -3.90 -18.80 -28.74
CA SER A 258 -4.18 -17.89 -29.86
C SER A 258 -2.95 -17.62 -30.72
N VAL A 259 -1.78 -17.41 -30.11
CA VAL A 259 -0.53 -17.22 -30.86
C VAL A 259 -0.14 -18.48 -31.63
N LYS A 260 -0.33 -19.67 -31.05
CA LYS A 260 -0.14 -20.95 -31.75
C LYS A 260 -1.08 -21.08 -32.95
N SER A 261 -2.38 -20.78 -32.78
CA SER A 261 -3.32 -20.86 -33.90
C SER A 261 -2.97 -19.90 -35.05
N VAL A 262 -2.52 -18.68 -34.74
CA VAL A 262 -2.06 -17.73 -35.77
C VAL A 262 -0.81 -18.25 -36.46
N ARG A 263 0.17 -18.76 -35.70
CA ARG A 263 1.39 -19.37 -36.27
C ARG A 263 1.05 -20.52 -37.22
N ASP A 264 0.13 -21.40 -36.82
CA ASP A 264 -0.23 -22.57 -37.63
C ASP A 264 -0.91 -22.13 -38.94
N LEU A 265 -1.77 -21.12 -38.89
CA LEU A 265 -2.44 -20.53 -40.06
C LEU A 265 -1.42 -19.91 -41.02
N VAL A 266 -0.50 -19.09 -40.50
CA VAL A 266 0.60 -18.49 -41.29
C VAL A 266 1.51 -19.56 -41.87
N SER A 267 1.79 -20.65 -41.16
CA SER A 267 2.65 -21.74 -41.67
C SER A 267 2.03 -22.49 -42.86
N LEU A 268 0.69 -22.58 -42.89
CA LEU A 268 -0.08 -23.23 -43.95
C LEU A 268 -0.10 -22.37 -45.21
N ASP A 269 -0.29 -21.07 -45.08
CA ASP A 269 -0.30 -20.13 -46.20
C ASP A 269 1.11 -19.81 -46.71
N ALA A 270 2.10 -19.69 -45.82
CA ALA A 270 3.49 -19.51 -46.19
C ALA A 270 4.05 -20.70 -46.97
N LYS A 271 3.65 -21.95 -46.64
CA LYS A 271 4.01 -23.14 -47.41
C LYS A 271 3.47 -23.15 -48.84
N LYS A 272 2.38 -22.42 -49.13
CA LYS A 272 1.83 -22.30 -50.50
C LYS A 272 2.56 -21.25 -51.35
N LEU A 273 3.31 -20.34 -50.73
CA LEU A 273 4.00 -19.23 -51.41
C LEU A 273 5.52 -19.39 -51.47
N LEU A 274 6.12 -20.12 -50.52
CA LEU A 274 7.57 -20.25 -50.37
C LEU A 274 8.13 -21.60 -50.86
N VAL A 275 7.32 -22.42 -51.52
CA VAL A 275 7.73 -23.60 -52.30
C VAL A 275 7.40 -23.33 -53.77
#